data_AF-A0A7J2IMV0-F1
#
_entry.id   AF-A0A7J2IMV0-F1
#
_cell.length_a   1.000
_cell.length_b   1.000
_cell.length_c   1.000
_cell.angle_alpha   90.00
_cell.angle_beta   90.00
_cell.angle_gamma   90.00
#
_symmetry.space_group_name_H-M   'P 1'
#
loop_
_entity.id
_entity.type
_entity.pdbx_description
1 polymer ?
#
loop_
_entity_poly.entity_id
_entity_poly.type
_entity_poly.pdbx_seq_one_letter_code
_entity_poly.pdbx_strand_id
1 'polypeptide(L)'
;MERLKLFFCYYEKYRDEYNAILSMLKRKWHPCDNNSLIGGDSESEKDPTDEYAKLQIGAKIAQSDELILFIDDDTHNLPWIDWEIECAEKKHKLIVGIMKDINCKFPKALDKLYHGGYNLLRRACWCNEDEIVEAIKGEGPPFIAPRIQRLD
;
A
#
# COMPACT_ATOMS: atom_id res chain seq x y z
N MET A 1 7.11 -21.24 9.25
CA MET A 1 6.29 -20.03 9.04
C MET A 1 6.27 -19.78 7.55
N GLU A 2 5.08 -19.70 6.93
CA GLU A 2 4.97 -19.39 5.50
C GLU A 2 5.47 -17.96 5.24
N ARG A 3 6.03 -17.73 4.05
CA ARG A 3 6.57 -16.43 3.66
C ARG A 3 5.44 -15.56 3.14
N LEU A 4 5.23 -14.40 3.76
CA LEU A 4 4.27 -13.42 3.27
C LEU A 4 4.74 -12.82 1.96
N LYS A 5 3.81 -12.73 1.01
CA LYS A 5 3.96 -12.05 -0.27
C LYS A 5 3.30 -10.69 -0.17
N LEU A 6 4.05 -9.63 -0.45
CA LEU A 6 3.58 -8.26 -0.31
C LEU A 6 3.59 -7.61 -1.69
N PHE A 7 2.47 -7.02 -2.09
CA PHE A 7 2.40 -6.18 -3.28
C PHE A 7 2.60 -4.72 -2.87
N PHE A 8 3.61 -4.04 -3.43
CA PHE A 8 3.94 -2.66 -3.08
C PHE A 8 3.49 -1.70 -4.18
N CYS A 9 2.59 -0.79 -3.83
CA CYS A 9 2.22 0.39 -4.62
C CYS A 9 3.01 1.60 -4.10
N TYR A 10 3.79 2.22 -4.96
CA TYR A 10 4.51 3.46 -4.66
C TYR A 10 4.69 4.29 -5.93
N TYR A 11 4.89 5.60 -5.78
CA TYR A 11 5.26 6.46 -6.90
C TYR A 11 6.75 6.32 -7.18
N GLU A 12 7.15 6.16 -8.45
CA GLU A 12 8.53 5.84 -8.86
C GLU A 12 9.61 6.75 -8.24
N LYS A 13 9.33 8.06 -8.12
CA LYS A 13 10.23 9.02 -7.46
C LYS A 13 10.56 8.70 -5.99
N TYR A 14 9.81 7.80 -5.34
CA TYR A 14 10.05 7.29 -3.99
C TYR A 14 10.59 5.86 -3.98
N ARG A 15 11.24 5.44 -5.06
CA ARG A 15 11.97 4.16 -5.14
C ARG A 15 12.97 4.01 -3.98
N ASP A 16 13.57 5.09 -3.52
CA ASP A 16 14.52 5.06 -2.39
C ASP A 16 13.83 4.74 -1.06
N GLU A 17 12.68 5.35 -0.76
CA GLU A 17 11.87 5.00 0.40
C GLU A 17 11.39 3.56 0.33
N TYR A 18 10.91 3.10 -0.84
CA TYR A 18 10.58 1.70 -1.07
C TYR A 18 11.77 0.78 -0.74
N ASN A 19 12.95 1.05 -1.31
CA ASN A 19 14.17 0.28 -1.05
C ASN A 19 14.58 0.28 0.43
N ALA A 20 14.35 1.38 1.13
CA ALA A 20 14.62 1.50 2.55
C ALA A 20 13.62 0.69 3.40
N ILE A 21 12.32 0.68 3.09
CA ILE A 21 11.36 -0.29 3.69
C ILE A 21 11.84 -1.71 3.43
N LEU A 22 12.21 -2.05 2.19
CA LEU A 22 12.65 -3.41 1.88
C LEU A 22 13.88 -3.82 2.71
N SER A 23 14.85 -2.93 2.82
CA SER A 23 16.07 -3.15 3.60
C SER A 23 15.74 -3.29 5.08
N MET A 24 14.80 -2.49 5.59
CA MET A 24 14.31 -2.59 6.96
C MET A 24 13.62 -3.93 7.21
N LEU A 25 12.68 -4.33 6.36
CA LEU A 25 11.93 -5.58 6.50
C LEU A 25 12.87 -6.79 6.52
N LYS A 26 13.87 -6.83 5.62
CA LYS A 26 14.88 -7.89 5.63
C LYS A 26 15.66 -8.00 6.93
N ARG A 27 15.97 -6.87 7.57
CA ARG A 27 16.70 -6.82 8.84
C ARG A 27 15.83 -7.21 10.03
N LYS A 28 14.60 -6.71 10.09
CA LYS A 28 13.71 -6.83 11.26
C LYS A 28 12.77 -8.02 11.21
N TRP A 29 12.34 -8.41 10.02
CA TRP A 29 11.29 -9.40 9.83
C TRP A 29 11.65 -10.40 8.73
N HIS A 30 12.23 -11.51 9.16
CA HIS A 30 13.05 -12.39 8.35
C HIS A 30 12.38 -13.21 7.20
N PRO A 31 11.05 -13.24 6.94
CA PRO A 31 10.53 -14.06 5.83
C PRO A 31 10.14 -13.32 4.55
N CYS A 32 10.36 -12.00 4.38
CA CYS A 32 10.13 -11.34 3.09
C CYS A 32 11.35 -11.53 2.16
N ASP A 33 11.32 -12.56 1.29
CA ASP A 33 12.32 -12.63 0.21
C ASP A 33 12.02 -11.58 -0.86
N ASN A 34 13.01 -11.16 -1.65
CA ASN A 34 12.76 -10.25 -2.77
C ASN A 34 11.68 -10.77 -3.74
N ASN A 35 11.55 -12.09 -3.87
CA ASN A 35 10.53 -12.74 -4.71
C ASN A 35 9.11 -12.70 -4.14
N SER A 36 8.98 -12.43 -2.84
CA SER A 36 7.69 -12.17 -2.20
C SER A 36 7.16 -10.78 -2.50
N LEU A 37 8.02 -9.89 -3.01
CA LEU A 37 7.75 -8.49 -3.20
C LEU A 37 7.43 -8.24 -4.66
N ILE A 38 6.25 -7.68 -4.90
CA ILE A 38 5.81 -7.36 -6.25
C ILE A 38 5.69 -5.85 -6.37
N GLY A 39 6.55 -5.23 -7.19
CA GLY A 39 6.52 -3.79 -7.43
C GLY A 39 5.42 -3.38 -8.40
N GLY A 40 4.74 -2.27 -8.09
CA GLY A 40 3.93 -1.48 -9.01
C GLY A 40 4.75 -0.32 -9.58
N ASP A 41 5.36 -0.50 -10.76
CA ASP A 41 6.04 0.59 -11.49
C ASP A 41 4.98 1.49 -12.16
N SER A 42 4.33 2.34 -11.38
CA SER A 42 3.15 3.13 -11.77
C SER A 42 3.41 4.23 -12.83
N GLU A 43 4.67 4.56 -13.14
CA GLU A 43 5.01 5.52 -14.19
C GLU A 43 5.18 4.86 -15.58
N SER A 44 5.42 3.56 -15.63
CA SER A 44 5.79 2.87 -16.89
C SER A 44 4.60 2.47 -17.76
N GLU A 45 3.38 2.59 -17.23
CA GLU A 45 2.15 2.14 -17.86
C GLU A 45 1.33 3.36 -18.31
N LYS A 46 1.71 3.89 -19.48
CA LYS A 46 1.33 5.21 -20.00
C LYS A 46 -0.14 5.42 -20.36
N ASP A 47 -1.00 4.41 -20.23
CA ASP A 47 -2.39 4.52 -20.65
C ASP A 47 -3.35 3.96 -19.60
N PRO A 48 -4.21 4.78 -18.96
CA PRO A 48 -5.16 4.31 -17.95
C PRO A 48 -6.19 3.29 -18.47
N THR A 49 -6.25 3.07 -19.78
CA THR A 49 -7.07 2.06 -20.47
C THR A 49 -6.33 0.75 -20.79
N ASP A 50 -5.05 0.60 -20.44
CA ASP A 50 -4.30 -0.62 -20.68
C ASP A 50 -4.84 -1.80 -19.85
N GLU A 51 -5.73 -2.57 -20.47
CA GLU A 51 -6.31 -3.78 -19.90
C GLU A 51 -5.25 -4.85 -19.61
N TYR A 52 -4.16 -4.87 -20.39
CA TYR A 52 -3.09 -5.84 -20.21
C TYR A 52 -2.27 -5.54 -18.95
N ALA A 53 -1.97 -4.26 -18.71
CA ALA A 53 -1.36 -3.80 -17.45
C ALA A 53 -2.23 -4.18 -16.24
N LYS A 54 -3.53 -3.85 -16.27
CA LYS A 54 -4.48 -4.24 -15.21
C LYS A 54 -4.56 -5.76 -15.01
N LEU A 55 -4.53 -6.56 -16.07
CA LEU A 55 -4.50 -8.02 -15.96
C LEU A 55 -3.25 -8.50 -15.23
N GLN A 56 -2.07 -7.96 -15.57
CA GLN A 56 -0.82 -8.32 -14.89
C GLN A 56 -0.80 -7.89 -13.44
N ILE A 57 -1.13 -6.62 -13.15
CA ILE A 57 -1.20 -6.08 -11.80
C ILE A 57 -2.23 -6.86 -10.97
N GLY A 58 -3.41 -7.15 -11.53
CA GLY A 58 -4.46 -7.91 -10.85
C GLY A 58 -4.03 -9.33 -10.52
N ALA A 59 -3.27 -9.99 -11.40
CA ALA A 59 -2.70 -11.31 -11.14
C ALA A 59 -1.63 -11.25 -10.04
N LYS A 60 -0.79 -10.22 -10.04
CA LYS A 60 0.21 -9.97 -9.01
C LYS A 60 -0.44 -9.71 -7.64
N ILE A 61 -1.44 -8.83 -7.57
CA ILE A 61 -2.26 -8.62 -6.36
C ILE A 61 -2.88 -9.94 -5.94
N ALA A 62 -3.45 -10.73 -6.85
CA ALA A 62 -4.05 -12.03 -6.49
C ALA A 62 -3.05 -12.99 -5.83
N GLN A 63 -1.79 -12.97 -6.27
CA GLN A 63 -0.73 -13.83 -5.74
C GLN A 63 -0.08 -13.31 -4.44
N SER A 64 -0.27 -12.04 -4.09
CA SER A 64 0.19 -11.51 -2.80
C SER A 64 -0.70 -11.99 -1.66
N ASP A 65 -0.26 -11.85 -0.43
CA ASP A 65 -1.11 -11.97 0.75
C ASP A 65 -1.68 -10.60 1.11
N GLU A 66 -0.87 -9.54 0.93
CA GLU A 66 -1.18 -8.19 1.37
C GLU A 66 -0.86 -7.13 0.31
N LEU A 67 -1.51 -5.97 0.45
CA LEU A 67 -1.28 -4.76 -0.34
C LEU A 67 -0.63 -3.69 0.55
N ILE A 68 0.56 -3.23 0.18
CA ILE A 68 1.31 -2.18 0.86
C ILE A 68 1.29 -0.93 0.01
N LEU A 69 0.73 0.16 0.55
CA LEU A 69 0.65 1.45 -0.10
C LEU A 69 1.64 2.39 0.56
N PHE A 70 2.63 2.90 -0.17
CA PHE A 70 3.39 4.05 0.29
C PHE A 70 2.60 5.32 -0.05
N ILE A 71 2.08 5.99 0.97
CA ILE A 71 1.19 7.15 0.86
C ILE A 71 1.98 8.42 1.13
N ASP A 72 2.11 9.22 0.09
CA ASP A 72 2.69 10.54 0.04
C ASP A 72 1.69 11.56 -0.53
N ASP A 73 2.12 12.80 -0.72
CA ASP A 73 1.25 13.88 -1.19
C ASP A 73 0.69 13.67 -2.60
N ASP A 74 1.33 12.85 -3.43
CA ASP A 74 0.98 12.60 -4.84
C ASP A 74 0.45 11.19 -5.11
N THR A 75 0.41 10.28 -4.12
CA THR A 75 -0.07 8.90 -4.31
C THR A 75 -1.50 8.86 -4.85
N HIS A 76 -2.35 9.81 -4.44
CA HIS A 76 -3.73 9.93 -4.94
C HIS A 76 -3.83 10.25 -6.44
N ASN A 77 -2.74 10.69 -7.07
CA ASN A 77 -2.65 10.98 -8.51
C ASN A 77 -2.14 9.78 -9.31
N LEU A 78 -1.76 8.69 -8.66
CA LEU A 78 -1.23 7.52 -9.34
C LEU A 78 -2.26 6.90 -10.28
N PRO A 79 -1.87 6.54 -11.51
CA PRO A 79 -2.71 5.73 -12.37
C PRO A 79 -3.11 4.45 -11.64
N TRP A 80 -4.41 4.14 -11.67
CA TRP A 80 -4.98 2.89 -11.15
C TRP A 80 -4.88 2.61 -9.66
N ILE A 81 -4.29 3.47 -8.84
CA ILE A 81 -4.19 3.23 -7.40
C ILE A 81 -5.55 2.90 -6.76
N ASP A 82 -6.60 3.61 -7.18
CA ASP A 82 -7.96 3.33 -6.74
C ASP A 82 -8.43 1.92 -7.16
N TRP A 83 -8.11 1.52 -8.40
CA TRP A 83 -8.44 0.19 -8.91
C TRP A 83 -7.64 -0.93 -8.23
N GLU A 84 -6.37 -0.71 -7.90
CA GLU A 84 -5.52 -1.66 -7.16
C GLU A 84 -6.09 -1.90 -5.76
N ILE A 85 -6.47 -0.82 -5.07
CA ILE A 85 -7.13 -0.86 -3.75
C ILE A 85 -8.45 -1.62 -3.83
N GLU A 86 -9.31 -1.32 -4.80
CA GLU A 86 -10.56 -2.05 -5.02
C GLU A 86 -10.33 -3.54 -5.35
N CYS A 87 -9.27 -3.86 -6.08
CA CYS A 87 -8.91 -5.24 -6.41
C CYS A 87 -8.46 -6.01 -5.15
N ALA A 88 -7.70 -5.37 -4.27
CA ALA A 88 -7.30 -5.93 -2.99
C ALA A 88 -8.49 -6.12 -2.04
N GLU A 89 -9.40 -5.13 -1.96
CA GLU A 89 -10.65 -5.22 -1.18
C GLU A 89 -11.48 -6.43 -1.62
N LYS A 90 -11.74 -6.57 -2.93
CA LYS A 90 -12.53 -7.67 -3.52
C LYS A 90 -11.93 -9.05 -3.23
N LYS A 91 -10.63 -9.10 -2.95
CA LYS A 91 -9.89 -10.33 -2.61
C LYS A 91 -9.69 -10.49 -1.10
N HIS A 92 -10.32 -9.65 -0.28
CA HIS A 92 -10.24 -9.68 1.18
C HIS A 92 -8.79 -9.62 1.72
N LYS A 93 -7.95 -8.79 1.10
CA LYS A 93 -6.54 -8.65 1.49
C LYS A 93 -6.37 -7.60 2.58
N LEU A 94 -5.37 -7.80 3.43
CA LEU A 94 -4.88 -6.75 4.30
C LEU A 94 -4.28 -5.63 3.46
N ILE A 95 -4.74 -4.40 3.70
CA ILE A 95 -4.24 -3.19 3.07
C ILE A 95 -3.52 -2.36 4.13
N VAL A 96 -2.24 -2.09 3.90
CA VAL A 96 -1.38 -1.33 4.81
C VAL A 96 -0.99 -0.01 4.15
N GLY A 97 -1.46 1.11 4.69
CA GLY A 97 -1.01 2.44 4.29
C GLY A 97 0.18 2.90 5.11
N ILE A 98 1.37 2.92 4.50
CA ILE A 98 2.58 3.51 5.09
C ILE A 98 2.59 5.00 4.74
N MET A 99 2.28 5.84 5.71
CA MET A 99 2.16 7.28 5.53
C MET A 99 3.52 7.96 5.66
N LYS A 100 3.90 8.74 4.65
CA LYS A 100 5.08 9.62 4.71
C LYS A 100 4.93 10.70 5.77
N ASP A 101 3.72 11.24 5.89
CA ASP A 101 3.32 12.34 6.77
C ASP A 101 1.82 12.17 7.17
N ILE A 102 1.41 12.74 8.30
CA ILE A 102 0.02 12.81 8.75
C ILE A 102 -0.92 13.56 7.79
N ASN A 103 -0.40 14.47 6.97
CA ASN A 103 -1.20 15.30 6.05
C ASN A 103 -1.30 14.74 4.63
N CYS A 104 -0.73 13.55 4.36
CA CYS A 104 -0.77 12.98 3.01
C CYS A 104 -2.22 12.77 2.54
N LYS A 105 -2.45 13.07 1.26
CA LYS A 105 -3.76 12.90 0.63
C LYS A 105 -4.00 11.45 0.27
N PHE A 106 -5.19 10.96 0.57
CA PHE A 106 -5.53 9.56 0.34
C PHE A 106 -6.11 9.34 -1.05
N PRO A 107 -5.80 8.20 -1.70
CA PRO A 107 -6.60 7.69 -2.81
C PRO A 107 -8.08 7.60 -2.42
N LYS A 108 -8.97 7.86 -3.38
CA LYS A 108 -10.42 7.89 -3.13
C LYS A 108 -10.94 6.52 -2.70
N ALA A 109 -10.41 5.44 -3.27
CA ALA A 109 -10.77 4.09 -2.88
C ALA A 109 -10.38 3.81 -1.42
N LEU A 110 -9.21 4.27 -0.98
CA LEU A 110 -8.75 4.09 0.40
C LEU A 110 -9.65 4.82 1.40
N ASP A 111 -10.00 6.06 1.08
CA ASP A 111 -10.93 6.88 1.87
C ASP A 111 -12.32 6.22 1.97
N LYS A 112 -12.82 5.69 0.83
CA LYS A 112 -14.07 4.93 0.78
C LYS A 112 -14.02 3.66 1.63
N LEU A 113 -12.93 2.89 1.60
CA LEU A 113 -12.78 1.69 2.44
C LEU A 113 -12.80 2.04 3.93
N TYR A 114 -12.08 3.09 4.32
CA TYR A 114 -12.06 3.58 5.69
C TYR A 114 -13.48 3.96 6.16
N HIS A 115 -14.17 4.81 5.41
CA HIS A 115 -15.53 5.22 5.73
C HIS A 115 -16.56 4.08 5.64
N GLY A 116 -16.31 3.09 4.78
CA GLY A 116 -17.11 1.88 4.66
C GLY A 116 -16.88 0.84 5.77
N GLY A 117 -15.91 1.06 6.66
CA GLY A 117 -15.63 0.18 7.79
C GLY A 117 -14.86 -1.09 7.41
N TYR A 118 -14.03 -1.05 6.36
CA TYR A 118 -13.18 -2.17 5.98
C TYR A 118 -12.21 -2.53 7.12
N ASN A 119 -12.36 -3.71 7.70
CA ASN A 119 -11.67 -4.12 8.93
C ASN A 119 -10.22 -4.59 8.73
N LEU A 120 -9.84 -4.89 7.47
CA LEU A 120 -8.50 -5.28 7.07
C LEU A 120 -7.69 -4.08 6.55
N LEU A 121 -7.86 -2.93 7.18
CA LEU A 121 -7.11 -1.71 6.89
C LEU A 121 -6.21 -1.36 8.07
N ARG A 122 -4.92 -1.15 7.80
CA ARG A 122 -3.91 -0.75 8.79
C ARG A 122 -3.10 0.43 8.29
N ARG A 123 -2.56 1.22 9.21
CA ARG A 123 -1.63 2.30 8.89
C ARG A 123 -0.30 2.10 9.60
N ALA A 124 0.73 2.74 9.07
CA ALA A 124 2.00 2.93 9.76
C ALA A 124 2.62 4.28 9.42
N CYS A 125 3.36 4.89 10.36
CA CYS A 125 4.27 5.99 10.00
C CYS A 125 5.49 5.42 9.27
N TRP A 126 5.86 6.03 8.15
CA TRP A 126 7.16 5.79 7.49
C TRP A 126 8.34 5.87 8.49
N CYS A 127 8.26 6.83 9.41
CA CYS A 127 9.25 7.10 10.43
C CYS A 127 9.37 6.03 11.53
N ASN A 128 8.45 5.06 11.57
CA ASN A 128 8.33 4.09 12.66
C ASN A 128 8.37 2.66 12.12
N GLU A 129 9.58 2.09 12.07
CA GLU A 129 9.81 0.74 11.55
C GLU A 129 9.01 -0.34 12.29
N ASP A 130 8.80 -0.21 13.60
CA ASP A 130 8.08 -1.20 14.40
C ASP A 130 6.57 -1.17 14.07
N GLU A 131 6.01 0.03 13.93
CA GLU A 131 4.61 0.21 13.48
C GLU A 131 4.39 -0.33 12.06
N ILE A 132 5.39 -0.20 11.16
CA ILE A 132 5.33 -0.82 9.83
C ILE A 132 5.24 -2.34 9.97
N VAL A 133 6.12 -2.97 10.76
CA VAL A 133 6.12 -4.43 10.94
C VAL A 133 4.82 -4.91 11.58
N GLU A 134 4.31 -4.21 12.60
CA GLU A 134 3.04 -4.53 13.26
C GLU A 134 1.85 -4.38 12.30
N ALA A 135 1.84 -3.31 11.48
CA ALA A 135 0.78 -3.08 10.50
C ALA A 135 0.72 -4.19 9.45
N ILE A 136 1.87 -4.65 8.95
CA ILE A 136 1.94 -5.78 8.00
C ILE A 136 1.54 -7.09 8.69
N LYS A 137 1.75 -7.26 10.00
CA LYS A 137 1.18 -8.41 10.72
C LYS A 137 -0.33 -8.33 10.95
N GLY A 138 -0.98 -7.22 10.57
CA GLY A 138 -2.39 -6.94 10.88
C GLY A 138 -2.64 -6.50 12.32
N GLU A 139 -1.58 -6.30 13.11
CA GLU A 139 -1.59 -5.95 14.53
C GLU A 139 -1.40 -4.45 14.78
N GLY A 140 -1.02 -3.70 13.73
CA GLY A 140 -0.76 -2.27 13.82
C GLY A 140 -2.00 -1.42 14.09
N PRO A 141 -1.82 -0.10 14.21
CA PRO A 141 -2.92 0.80 14.50
C PRO A 141 -4.00 0.74 13.40
N PRO A 142 -5.27 0.90 13.78
CA PRO A 142 -6.35 1.04 12.81
C PRO A 142 -6.07 2.26 11.94
N PHE A 143 -6.55 2.20 10.72
CA PHE A 143 -6.51 3.35 9.83
C PHE A 143 -7.31 4.51 10.46
N ILE A 144 -6.77 5.72 10.41
CA ILE A 144 -7.43 6.93 10.89
C ILE A 144 -7.25 7.95 9.76
N ALA A 145 -8.34 8.45 9.19
CA ALA A 145 -8.26 9.52 8.20
C ALA A 145 -7.57 10.76 8.80
N PRO A 146 -6.83 11.55 8.01
CA PRO A 146 -6.31 12.83 8.47
C PRO A 146 -7.51 13.61 8.99
N ARG A 147 -7.38 14.22 10.17
CA ARG A 147 -8.41 15.16 10.63
C ARG A 147 -8.48 16.25 9.58
N ILE A 148 -9.50 16.19 8.73
CA ILE A 148 -9.89 17.32 7.90
C ILE A 148 -10.05 18.47 8.90
N GLN A 149 -9.16 19.46 8.85
CA GLN A 149 -9.49 20.76 9.41
C GLN A 149 -10.73 21.18 8.62
N ARG A 150 -11.90 21.04 9.25
CA ARG A 150 -13.09 21.74 8.78
C ARG A 150 -12.70 23.21 8.79
N LEU A 151 -12.44 23.75 7.60
CA LEU A 151 -12.53 25.17 7.40
C LEU A 151 -14.03 25.45 7.41
N ASP A 152 -14.47 25.94 8.56
CA ASP A 152 -15.80 26.52 8.76
C ASP A 152 -16.01 27.72 7.80
#